data_AF-A0A800DZF7-F1
#
_entry.id   AF-A0A800DZF7-F1
#
_cell.length_a   1.000
_cell.length_b   1.000
_cell.length_c   1.000
_cell.angle_alpha   90.00
_cell.angle_beta   90.00
_cell.angle_gamma   90.00
#
_symmetry.space_group_name_H-M   'P 1'
#
loop_
_entity.id
_entity.type
_entity.pdbx_description
1 polymer ?
#
loop_
_entity_poly.entity_id
_entity_poly.type
_entity_poly.pdbx_seq_one_letter_code
_entity_poly.pdbx_strand_id
1 'polypeptide(L)'
;MKINYAITISFLLIIFAIYYSFTSLLPSKISNLNTPKTEFSTERALVQLKEITKKPHYVGTEEHTKVRNYIVAELENIGLKVEIQEQMALNKKWRGAVKAKNIIARIKGSQPGKSLVLLTHYDSAVHSSYGASDAGSGVVAILEGVRAFLETGKKPKNDIIILITDAEEIGLLGAVAFVNHHPWAKNVGLILNLEARGSGGPSYMLLETNGGNKELINAFNKAKANYPVANSLMYSIYKMLPNDTDLTPLREEGNLNGINFAFIDDHFDYHTAQDTYENLDRNTLEQQGDYLMTMLNYFSDANLESLNSKKDNVYFNFPFLGLVTYPFSWIIAMFILGALLFLGITYYGVQKQKLTTPAMFAGFVPFLGSIIVSVLVAVFGWKLIKIIHPQYNDILHGFTYNGYLYIIAFVSITLAITFYFYKRYFIKHSAANLIVAPIFIWGIINLLIVIYLKGAAFFILPVYAALATLAMLLYSKRNKKQKFYKSILWLQNGTICRKFTAYEFG
;
A
#
# COMPACT_ATOMS: atom_id res chain seq x y z
N MET A 1 0.47 42.48 16.96
CA MET A 1 0.10 41.05 16.93
C MET A 1 1.39 40.24 16.75
N LYS A 2 1.91 39.54 17.79
CA LYS A 2 3.11 38.70 17.59
C LYS A 2 2.68 37.45 16.83
N ILE A 3 3.07 37.33 15.57
CA ILE A 3 2.86 36.12 14.77
C ILE A 3 3.54 34.97 15.53
N ASN A 4 2.76 33.96 15.89
CA ASN A 4 3.28 32.79 16.57
C ASN A 4 3.88 31.85 15.53
N TYR A 5 5.14 32.12 15.15
CA TYR A 5 5.88 31.35 14.14
C TYR A 5 5.81 29.84 14.37
N ALA A 6 5.69 29.38 15.62
CA ALA A 6 5.58 27.96 15.94
C ALA A 6 4.35 27.29 15.30
N ILE A 7 3.18 27.96 15.29
CA ILE A 7 1.95 27.39 14.70
C ILE A 7 2.09 27.29 13.18
N THR A 8 2.59 28.34 12.55
CA THR A 8 2.83 28.38 11.11
C THR A 8 3.84 27.32 10.69
N ILE A 9 4.95 27.19 11.43
CA ILE A 9 5.97 26.16 11.19
C ILE A 9 5.39 24.76 11.34
N SER A 10 4.64 24.47 12.41
CA SER A 10 4.00 23.15 12.58
C SER A 10 3.03 22.83 11.45
N PHE A 11 2.24 23.80 10.99
CA PHE A 11 1.32 23.61 9.87
C PHE A 11 2.06 23.31 8.56
N LEU A 12 3.12 24.08 8.26
CA LEU A 12 3.97 23.84 7.08
C LEU A 12 4.67 22.48 7.15
N LEU A 13 5.13 22.06 8.33
CA LEU A 13 5.74 20.74 8.52
C LEU A 13 4.74 19.60 8.29
N ILE A 14 3.48 19.75 8.72
CA ILE A 14 2.44 18.75 8.45
C ILE A 14 2.16 18.67 6.95
N ILE A 15 2.01 19.81 6.28
CA ILE A 15 1.82 19.85 4.82
C ILE A 15 3.00 19.20 4.10
N PHE A 16 4.23 19.55 4.48
CA PHE A 16 5.44 18.96 3.91
C PHE A 16 5.49 17.45 4.14
N ALA A 17 5.16 16.98 5.34
CA ALA A 17 5.14 15.55 5.66
C ALA A 17 4.09 14.80 4.84
N ILE A 18 2.89 15.38 4.65
CA ILE A 18 1.85 14.80 3.77
C ILE A 18 2.36 14.76 2.33
N TYR A 19 2.83 15.89 1.79
CA TYR A 19 3.37 15.96 0.43
C TYR A 19 4.49 14.95 0.18
N TYR A 20 5.46 14.88 1.11
CA TYR A 20 6.56 13.93 1.04
C TYR A 20 6.06 12.48 1.10
N SER A 21 5.08 12.18 1.97
CA SER A 21 4.56 10.82 2.13
C SER A 21 3.89 10.26 0.87
N PHE A 22 3.33 11.12 0.02
CA PHE A 22 2.77 10.70 -1.27
C PHE A 22 3.82 10.70 -2.37
N THR A 23 4.66 11.74 -2.45
CA THR A 23 5.65 11.87 -3.52
C THR A 23 6.83 10.90 -3.39
N SER A 24 7.08 10.34 -2.21
CA SER A 24 8.13 9.34 -2.00
C SER A 24 7.75 7.93 -2.40
N LEU A 25 6.47 7.65 -2.70
CA LEU A 25 5.98 6.28 -2.94
C LEU A 25 6.23 5.79 -4.36
N LEU A 26 6.43 6.71 -5.30
CA LEU A 26 6.56 6.44 -6.72
C LEU A 26 7.80 7.13 -7.30
N PRO A 27 8.43 6.56 -8.33
CA PRO A 27 9.46 7.26 -9.10
C PRO A 27 8.84 8.51 -9.74
N SER A 28 9.59 9.61 -9.77
CA SER A 28 9.16 10.85 -10.45
C SER A 28 9.66 10.96 -11.89
N LYS A 29 10.69 10.18 -12.23
CA LYS A 29 11.31 10.17 -13.56
C LYS A 29 10.97 8.87 -14.26
N ILE A 30 10.44 8.98 -15.47
CA ILE A 30 10.17 7.84 -16.35
C ILE A 30 11.38 7.60 -17.25
N SER A 31 11.81 6.36 -17.31
CA SER A 31 12.90 5.91 -18.19
C SER A 31 12.42 5.88 -19.64
N ASN A 32 13.28 6.35 -20.56
CA ASN A 32 12.92 6.61 -21.95
C ASN A 32 13.68 5.69 -22.92
N LEU A 33 13.45 5.83 -24.22
CA LEU A 33 14.10 4.99 -25.24
C LEU A 33 15.64 5.10 -25.25
N ASN A 34 16.21 6.21 -24.76
CA ASN A 34 17.65 6.44 -24.67
C ASN A 34 18.29 5.85 -23.40
N THR A 35 17.49 5.33 -22.47
CA THR A 35 18.00 4.60 -21.29
C THR A 35 18.91 3.46 -21.75
N PRO A 36 20.09 3.24 -21.11
CA PRO A 36 21.01 2.19 -21.49
C PRO A 36 20.33 0.83 -21.71
N LYS A 37 20.83 0.04 -22.67
CA LYS A 37 20.25 -1.27 -23.00
C LYS A 37 20.30 -2.26 -21.83
N THR A 38 21.26 -2.08 -20.93
CA THR A 38 21.46 -2.87 -19.70
C THR A 38 20.50 -2.47 -18.57
N GLU A 39 19.69 -1.44 -18.76
CA GLU A 39 18.73 -0.91 -17.79
C GLU A 39 17.30 -1.03 -18.33
N PHE A 40 16.33 -1.09 -17.42
CA PHE A 40 14.91 -1.11 -17.76
C PHE A 40 14.48 0.22 -18.36
N SER A 41 13.63 0.17 -19.39
CA SER A 41 13.00 1.36 -19.97
C SER A 41 11.49 1.19 -20.07
N THR A 42 10.77 2.04 -19.34
CA THR A 42 9.32 2.14 -19.39
C THR A 42 8.84 2.44 -20.81
N GLU A 43 9.49 3.34 -21.54
CA GLU A 43 9.10 3.59 -22.95
C GLU A 43 9.28 2.36 -23.85
N ARG A 44 10.30 1.51 -23.65
CA ARG A 44 10.45 0.26 -24.41
C ARG A 44 9.39 -0.78 -24.03
N ALA A 45 9.05 -0.87 -22.73
CA ALA A 45 7.95 -1.72 -22.26
C ALA A 45 6.60 -1.26 -22.83
N LEU A 46 6.34 0.04 -22.88
CA LEU A 46 5.12 0.63 -23.44
C LEU A 46 4.92 0.36 -24.93
N VAL A 47 6.01 0.26 -25.72
CA VAL A 47 5.91 -0.14 -27.14
C VAL A 47 5.27 -1.52 -27.26
N GLN A 48 5.71 -2.48 -26.44
CA GLN A 48 5.16 -3.83 -26.40
C GLN A 48 3.74 -3.83 -25.85
N LEU A 49 3.47 -3.00 -24.82
CA LEU A 49 2.16 -2.93 -24.19
C LEU A 49 1.10 -2.51 -25.21
N LYS A 50 1.42 -1.49 -26.01
CA LYS A 50 0.53 -1.00 -27.06
C LYS A 50 0.19 -2.06 -28.10
N GLU A 51 1.07 -3.03 -28.32
CA GLU A 51 0.83 -4.14 -29.26
C GLU A 51 -0.12 -5.20 -28.68
N ILE A 52 0.08 -5.60 -27.43
CA ILE A 52 -0.73 -6.65 -26.79
C ILE A 52 -2.10 -6.17 -26.30
N THR A 53 -2.31 -4.84 -26.19
CA THR A 53 -3.55 -4.22 -25.69
C THR A 53 -4.42 -3.62 -26.80
N LYS A 54 -4.21 -4.01 -28.07
CA LYS A 54 -5.02 -3.48 -29.19
C LYS A 54 -6.49 -3.87 -29.12
N LYS A 55 -6.78 -5.04 -28.54
CA LYS A 55 -8.12 -5.58 -28.34
C LYS A 55 -8.15 -6.43 -27.06
N PRO A 56 -9.34 -6.64 -26.47
CA PRO A 56 -9.54 -7.63 -25.43
C PRO A 56 -9.06 -9.01 -25.89
N HIS A 57 -8.30 -9.67 -25.02
CA HIS A 57 -7.60 -10.90 -25.33
C HIS A 57 -7.86 -11.96 -24.25
N TYR A 58 -9.10 -12.03 -23.76
CA TYR A 58 -9.54 -13.06 -22.83
C TYR A 58 -9.51 -14.45 -23.48
N VAL A 59 -9.42 -15.48 -22.63
CA VAL A 59 -9.26 -16.88 -23.04
C VAL A 59 -10.31 -17.30 -24.08
N GLY A 60 -9.83 -17.94 -25.15
CA GLY A 60 -10.67 -18.47 -26.24
C GLY A 60 -10.88 -17.52 -27.42
N THR A 61 -10.45 -16.26 -27.33
CA THR A 61 -10.48 -15.34 -28.47
C THR A 61 -9.33 -15.58 -29.46
N GLU A 62 -9.48 -15.09 -30.69
CA GLU A 62 -8.36 -15.05 -31.65
C GLU A 62 -7.23 -14.14 -31.13
N GLU A 63 -7.58 -13.04 -30.48
CA GLU A 63 -6.60 -12.07 -29.99
C GLU A 63 -5.73 -12.66 -28.88
N HIS A 64 -6.30 -13.45 -27.97
CA HIS A 64 -5.56 -14.21 -26.96
C HIS A 64 -4.43 -15.06 -27.59
N THR A 65 -4.70 -15.71 -28.72
CA THR A 65 -3.67 -16.46 -29.45
C THR A 65 -2.62 -15.55 -30.09
N LYS A 66 -3.00 -14.38 -30.61
CA LYS A 66 -2.04 -13.41 -31.18
C LYS A 66 -1.13 -12.84 -30.11
N VAL A 67 -1.68 -12.45 -28.95
CA VAL A 67 -0.92 -11.96 -27.80
C VAL A 67 0.07 -13.01 -27.33
N ARG A 68 -0.37 -14.27 -27.13
CA ARG A 68 0.53 -15.38 -26.79
C ARG A 68 1.69 -15.50 -27.79
N ASN A 69 1.39 -15.52 -29.09
CA ASN A 69 2.40 -15.68 -30.13
C ASN A 69 3.34 -14.47 -30.22
N TYR A 70 2.85 -13.25 -29.95
CA TYR A 70 3.68 -12.04 -29.85
C TYR A 70 4.68 -12.16 -28.71
N ILE A 71 4.22 -12.54 -27.51
CA ILE A 71 5.08 -12.72 -26.33
C ILE A 71 6.13 -13.81 -26.57
N VAL A 72 5.75 -14.92 -27.20
CA VAL A 72 6.69 -15.98 -27.62
C VAL A 72 7.76 -15.41 -28.54
N ALA A 73 7.37 -14.67 -29.57
CA ALA A 73 8.31 -14.07 -30.52
C ALA A 73 9.28 -13.10 -29.84
N GLU A 74 8.81 -12.26 -28.91
CA GLU A 74 9.67 -11.33 -28.17
C GLU A 74 10.69 -12.07 -27.29
N LEU A 75 10.30 -13.16 -26.61
CA LEU A 75 11.21 -14.00 -25.84
C LEU A 75 12.24 -14.71 -26.74
N GLU A 76 11.83 -15.19 -27.92
CA GLU A 76 12.73 -15.80 -28.90
C GLU A 76 13.69 -14.79 -29.52
N ASN A 77 13.23 -13.56 -29.78
CA ASN A 77 14.04 -12.46 -30.32
C ASN A 77 15.19 -12.07 -29.39
N ILE A 78 15.00 -12.20 -28.08
CA ILE A 78 16.06 -11.98 -27.07
C ILE A 78 16.89 -13.25 -26.79
N GLY A 79 16.73 -14.30 -27.60
CA GLY A 79 17.57 -15.49 -27.60
C GLY A 79 17.15 -16.59 -26.62
N LEU A 80 15.93 -16.53 -26.07
CA LEU A 80 15.42 -17.58 -25.20
C LEU A 80 14.70 -18.67 -25.99
N LYS A 81 14.87 -19.92 -25.54
CA LYS A 81 14.05 -21.04 -26.03
C LYS A 81 12.75 -21.05 -25.25
N VAL A 82 11.64 -20.89 -25.97
CA VAL A 82 10.30 -20.89 -25.39
C VAL A 82 9.66 -22.27 -25.52
N GLU A 83 8.93 -22.67 -24.49
CA GLU A 83 8.05 -23.83 -24.44
C GLU A 83 6.62 -23.34 -24.19
N ILE A 84 5.67 -23.84 -24.98
CA ILE A 84 4.24 -23.69 -24.67
C ILE A 84 3.80 -24.92 -23.90
N GLN A 85 3.57 -24.75 -22.60
CA GLN A 85 3.00 -25.81 -21.77
C GLN A 85 1.48 -25.85 -21.99
N GLU A 86 1.02 -26.81 -22.78
CA GLU A 86 -0.40 -27.04 -22.99
C GLU A 86 -0.93 -28.15 -22.06
N GLN A 87 -1.75 -27.79 -21.08
CA GLN A 87 -2.19 -28.70 -20.02
C GLN A 87 -3.64 -28.43 -19.63
N MET A 88 -4.42 -29.50 -19.48
CA MET A 88 -5.76 -29.41 -18.90
C MET A 88 -5.63 -29.14 -17.40
N ALA A 89 -6.22 -28.04 -16.93
CA ALA A 89 -6.25 -27.65 -15.53
C ALA A 89 -7.70 -27.48 -15.04
N LEU A 90 -7.91 -27.80 -13.77
CA LEU A 90 -9.20 -27.69 -13.10
C LEU A 90 -8.98 -27.01 -11.75
N ASN A 91 -9.67 -25.90 -11.51
CA ASN A 91 -9.70 -25.25 -10.21
C ASN A 91 -11.09 -25.38 -9.58
N LYS A 92 -11.20 -26.21 -8.53
CA LYS A 92 -12.47 -26.49 -7.87
C LYS A 92 -13.03 -25.28 -7.12
N LYS A 93 -12.17 -24.41 -6.58
CA LYS A 93 -12.59 -23.19 -5.84
C LYS A 93 -13.35 -22.25 -6.76
N TRP A 94 -12.83 -22.05 -7.96
CA TRP A 94 -13.38 -21.15 -8.98
C TRP A 94 -14.32 -21.84 -9.98
N ARG A 95 -14.44 -23.17 -9.91
CA ARG A 95 -15.24 -24.00 -10.84
C ARG A 95 -14.83 -23.80 -12.31
N GLY A 96 -13.57 -23.43 -12.54
CA GLY A 96 -12.99 -23.23 -13.87
C GLY A 96 -12.27 -24.48 -14.37
N ALA A 97 -12.37 -24.75 -15.66
CA ALA A 97 -11.63 -25.81 -16.34
C ALA A 97 -11.27 -25.39 -17.77
N VAL A 98 -9.99 -25.42 -18.11
CA VAL A 98 -9.52 -25.07 -19.45
C VAL A 98 -8.23 -25.81 -19.78
N LYS A 99 -7.96 -25.96 -21.07
CA LYS A 99 -6.66 -26.40 -21.56
C LYS A 99 -5.75 -25.17 -21.66
N ALA A 100 -5.13 -24.81 -20.55
CA ALA A 100 -4.25 -23.66 -20.42
C ALA A 100 -2.99 -23.85 -21.29
N LYS A 101 -2.47 -22.75 -21.85
CA LYS A 101 -1.26 -22.68 -22.68
C LYS A 101 -0.29 -21.66 -22.09
N ASN A 102 0.42 -22.06 -21.04
CA ASN A 102 1.43 -21.19 -20.43
C ASN A 102 2.63 -21.00 -21.37
N ILE A 103 3.22 -19.82 -21.33
CA ILE A 103 4.48 -19.50 -22.02
C ILE A 103 5.61 -19.63 -21.00
N ILE A 104 6.55 -20.53 -21.27
CA ILE A 104 7.63 -20.83 -20.34
C ILE A 104 8.97 -20.70 -21.05
N ALA A 105 9.89 -19.95 -20.45
CA ALA A 105 11.28 -19.87 -20.91
C ALA A 105 12.24 -19.97 -19.73
N ARG A 106 13.51 -20.28 -20.02
CA ARG A 106 14.54 -20.42 -18.97
C ARG A 106 15.88 -19.82 -19.38
N ILE A 107 16.40 -18.96 -18.52
CA ILE A 107 17.80 -18.53 -18.50
C ILE A 107 18.56 -19.50 -17.60
N LYS A 108 19.51 -20.24 -18.19
CA LYS A 108 20.26 -21.26 -17.45
C LYS A 108 21.32 -20.62 -16.55
N GLY A 109 21.26 -20.96 -15.27
CA GLY A 109 22.24 -20.61 -14.26
C GLY A 109 23.59 -21.28 -14.44
N SER A 110 24.58 -20.79 -13.72
CA SER A 110 25.93 -21.36 -13.64
C SER A 110 26.07 -22.43 -12.57
N GLN A 111 25.15 -22.52 -11.61
CA GLN A 111 25.18 -23.46 -10.49
C GLN A 111 23.94 -24.36 -10.49
N PRO A 112 24.07 -25.63 -10.07
CA PRO A 112 22.90 -26.43 -9.73
C PRO A 112 22.24 -25.85 -8.47
N GLY A 113 20.92 -25.92 -8.39
CA GLY A 113 20.17 -25.42 -7.24
C GLY A 113 18.76 -25.00 -7.63
N LYS A 114 18.12 -24.25 -6.75
CA LYS A 114 16.76 -23.74 -6.94
C LYS A 114 16.68 -22.65 -8.00
N SER A 115 15.50 -22.53 -8.62
CA SER A 115 15.20 -21.53 -9.65
C SER A 115 14.43 -20.33 -9.08
N LEU A 116 14.70 -19.15 -9.63
CA LEU A 116 13.87 -17.96 -9.51
C LEU A 116 12.79 -18.01 -10.59
N VAL A 117 11.53 -17.75 -10.24
CA VAL A 117 10.43 -17.62 -11.21
C VAL A 117 10.01 -16.16 -11.30
N LEU A 118 9.91 -15.64 -12.51
CA LEU A 118 9.21 -14.39 -12.83
C LEU A 118 7.82 -14.78 -13.34
N LEU A 119 6.77 -14.29 -12.67
CA LEU A 119 5.39 -14.69 -12.88
C LEU A 119 4.50 -13.48 -13.19
N THR A 120 3.59 -13.67 -14.13
CA THR A 120 2.44 -12.81 -14.45
C THR A 120 1.53 -13.59 -15.42
N HIS A 121 0.31 -13.13 -15.66
CA HIS A 121 -0.59 -13.74 -16.65
C HIS A 121 -0.71 -12.90 -17.92
N TYR A 122 -1.08 -13.51 -19.04
CA TYR A 122 -1.26 -12.80 -20.32
C TYR A 122 -2.70 -12.72 -20.82
N ASP A 123 -3.65 -13.39 -20.16
CA ASP A 123 -5.07 -13.25 -20.49
C ASP A 123 -5.64 -11.98 -19.85
N SER A 124 -6.45 -11.24 -20.59
CA SER A 124 -7.22 -10.12 -20.02
C SER A 124 -8.51 -10.62 -19.38
N ALA A 125 -9.03 -9.87 -18.40
CA ALA A 125 -10.36 -10.07 -17.86
C ALA A 125 -11.47 -10.22 -18.93
N VAL A 126 -12.52 -10.96 -18.56
CA VAL A 126 -13.61 -11.30 -19.47
C VAL A 126 -14.40 -10.10 -20.02
N HIS A 127 -14.95 -10.29 -21.23
CA HIS A 127 -15.99 -9.47 -21.89
C HIS A 127 -15.67 -8.06 -22.37
N SER A 128 -14.63 -7.35 -21.90
CA SER A 128 -14.29 -6.04 -22.48
C SER A 128 -12.94 -5.44 -22.10
N SER A 129 -12.20 -6.02 -21.16
CA SER A 129 -10.91 -5.46 -20.73
C SER A 129 -9.86 -5.58 -21.82
N TYR A 130 -9.07 -4.51 -22.04
CA TYR A 130 -7.90 -4.58 -22.91
C TYR A 130 -6.66 -5.14 -22.19
N GLY A 131 -6.72 -5.31 -20.86
CA GLY A 131 -5.69 -5.93 -20.03
C GLY A 131 -4.38 -5.15 -19.99
N ALA A 132 -4.43 -3.82 -20.06
CA ALA A 132 -3.21 -3.01 -20.11
C ALA A 132 -2.47 -2.95 -18.78
N SER A 133 -3.22 -2.82 -17.69
CA SER A 133 -2.70 -2.92 -16.33
C SER A 133 -2.71 -4.38 -15.90
N ASP A 134 -3.83 -5.08 -16.14
CA ASP A 134 -4.12 -6.40 -15.58
C ASP A 134 -4.12 -7.52 -16.66
N ALA A 135 -3.04 -8.29 -16.81
CA ALA A 135 -1.69 -8.06 -16.29
C ALA A 135 -0.68 -7.70 -17.38
N GLY A 136 -1.12 -6.99 -18.42
CA GLY A 136 -0.25 -6.53 -19.52
C GLY A 136 0.97 -5.75 -19.02
N SER A 137 0.83 -4.97 -17.94
CA SER A 137 1.95 -4.24 -17.32
C SER A 137 3.02 -5.20 -16.78
N GLY A 138 2.59 -6.30 -16.14
CA GLY A 138 3.47 -7.36 -15.64
C GLY A 138 4.19 -8.09 -16.78
N VAL A 139 3.47 -8.41 -17.86
CA VAL A 139 4.04 -9.02 -19.08
C VAL A 139 5.18 -8.16 -19.63
N VAL A 140 4.92 -6.88 -19.90
CA VAL A 140 5.93 -6.03 -20.52
C VAL A 140 7.06 -5.63 -19.57
N ALA A 141 6.78 -5.58 -18.27
CA ALA A 141 7.82 -5.42 -17.26
C ALA A 141 8.80 -6.60 -17.31
N ILE A 142 8.30 -7.85 -17.35
CA ILE A 142 9.13 -9.05 -17.48
C ILE A 142 9.90 -9.05 -18.80
N LEU A 143 9.25 -8.77 -19.93
CA LEU A 143 9.91 -8.78 -21.24
C LEU A 143 11.07 -7.77 -21.30
N GLU A 144 10.83 -6.51 -20.93
CA GLU A 144 11.88 -5.48 -20.93
C GLU A 144 12.94 -5.73 -19.85
N GLY A 145 12.55 -6.19 -18.66
CA GLY A 145 13.48 -6.50 -17.58
C GLY A 145 14.41 -7.66 -17.90
N VAL A 146 13.88 -8.73 -18.49
CA VAL A 146 14.69 -9.87 -18.96
C VAL A 146 15.61 -9.46 -20.10
N ARG A 147 15.12 -8.69 -21.08
CA ARG A 147 15.95 -8.12 -22.15
C ARG A 147 17.11 -7.31 -21.56
N ALA A 148 16.82 -6.39 -20.64
CA ALA A 148 17.83 -5.56 -19.99
C ALA A 148 18.85 -6.37 -19.20
N PHE A 149 18.39 -7.40 -18.47
CA PHE A 149 19.25 -8.31 -17.72
C PHE A 149 20.21 -9.09 -18.63
N LEU A 150 19.73 -9.62 -19.76
CA LEU A 150 20.55 -10.36 -20.71
C LEU A 150 21.63 -9.48 -21.35
N GLU A 151 21.31 -8.21 -21.64
CA GLU A 151 22.27 -7.24 -22.20
C GLU A 151 23.43 -6.92 -21.25
N THR A 152 23.29 -7.18 -19.94
CA THR A 152 24.42 -7.04 -19.00
C THR A 152 25.53 -8.06 -19.25
N GLY A 153 25.24 -9.15 -19.98
CA GLY A 153 26.16 -10.28 -20.15
C GLY A 153 26.39 -11.10 -18.88
N LYS A 154 25.71 -10.79 -17.77
CA LYS A 154 25.84 -11.50 -16.51
C LYS A 154 25.21 -12.89 -16.62
N LYS A 155 26.01 -13.93 -16.36
CA LYS A 155 25.49 -15.28 -16.17
C LYS A 155 24.98 -15.45 -14.73
N PRO A 156 23.68 -15.72 -14.51
CA PRO A 156 23.14 -15.87 -13.16
C PRO A 156 23.68 -17.14 -12.48
N LYS A 157 23.65 -17.21 -11.14
CA LYS A 157 23.93 -18.47 -10.43
C LYS A 157 22.74 -19.40 -10.48
N ASN A 158 21.56 -18.87 -10.17
CA ASN A 158 20.30 -19.59 -10.21
C ASN A 158 19.73 -19.63 -11.63
N ASP A 159 19.00 -20.69 -11.94
CA ASP A 159 18.12 -20.67 -13.11
C ASP A 159 17.05 -19.60 -12.92
N ILE A 160 16.74 -18.83 -13.97
CA ILE A 160 15.62 -17.89 -13.99
C ILE A 160 14.58 -18.46 -14.96
N ILE A 161 13.40 -18.74 -14.46
CA ILE A 161 12.25 -19.21 -15.23
C ILE A 161 11.35 -18.01 -15.47
N ILE A 162 11.03 -17.75 -16.74
CA ILE A 162 9.99 -16.83 -17.14
C ILE A 162 8.74 -17.69 -17.30
N LEU A 163 7.72 -17.43 -16.48
CA LEU A 163 6.44 -18.12 -16.50
C LEU A 163 5.34 -17.10 -16.72
N ILE A 164 4.82 -17.04 -17.95
CA ILE A 164 3.66 -16.21 -18.27
C ILE A 164 2.46 -17.14 -18.42
N THR A 165 1.57 -17.09 -17.44
CA THR A 165 0.44 -18.01 -17.26
C THR A 165 -0.75 -17.63 -18.13
N ASP A 166 -1.52 -18.65 -18.50
CA ASP A 166 -2.80 -18.53 -19.19
C ASP A 166 -3.96 -18.71 -18.21
N ALA A 167 -5.11 -18.10 -18.49
CA ALA A 167 -6.37 -18.37 -17.81
C ALA A 167 -6.34 -18.12 -16.30
N GLU A 168 -5.68 -17.03 -15.88
CA GLU A 168 -5.76 -16.51 -14.51
C GLU A 168 -7.21 -16.09 -14.20
N GLU A 169 -7.79 -15.33 -15.12
CA GLU A 169 -9.03 -14.57 -14.94
C GLU A 169 -10.29 -15.45 -14.83
N ILE A 170 -10.13 -16.71 -15.19
CA ILE A 170 -11.17 -17.75 -15.13
C ILE A 170 -10.84 -18.87 -14.14
N GLY A 171 -9.89 -18.64 -13.23
CA GLY A 171 -9.64 -19.47 -12.06
C GLY A 171 -8.21 -19.96 -11.87
N LEU A 172 -7.19 -19.15 -12.18
CA LEU A 172 -5.77 -19.40 -11.90
C LEU A 172 -5.26 -20.68 -12.59
N LEU A 173 -5.83 -21.01 -13.74
CA LEU A 173 -5.72 -22.34 -14.33
C LEU A 173 -4.31 -22.59 -14.89
N GLY A 174 -3.64 -21.54 -15.36
CA GLY A 174 -2.24 -21.59 -15.78
C GLY A 174 -1.29 -21.89 -14.63
N ALA A 175 -1.44 -21.23 -13.48
CA ALA A 175 -0.63 -21.55 -12.30
C ALA A 175 -0.89 -22.99 -11.80
N VAL A 176 -2.15 -23.43 -11.77
CA VAL A 176 -2.53 -24.81 -11.43
C VAL A 176 -1.88 -25.81 -12.40
N ALA A 177 -1.88 -25.51 -13.70
CA ALA A 177 -1.20 -26.33 -14.72
C ALA A 177 0.32 -26.42 -14.47
N PHE A 178 0.96 -25.31 -14.14
CA PHE A 178 2.41 -25.29 -13.90
C PHE A 178 2.76 -26.08 -12.63
N VAL A 179 2.13 -25.75 -11.50
CA VAL A 179 2.51 -26.30 -10.19
C VAL A 179 2.31 -27.82 -10.12
N ASN A 180 1.24 -28.34 -10.72
CA ASN A 180 0.88 -29.75 -10.63
C ASN A 180 1.53 -30.63 -11.70
N HIS A 181 1.87 -30.07 -12.87
CA HIS A 181 2.29 -30.87 -14.02
C HIS A 181 3.67 -30.53 -14.56
N HIS A 182 4.17 -29.30 -14.39
CA HIS A 182 5.45 -28.92 -14.95
C HIS A 182 6.62 -29.45 -14.09
N PRO A 183 7.60 -30.17 -14.66
CA PRO A 183 8.70 -30.74 -13.88
C PRO A 183 9.54 -29.67 -13.17
N TRP A 184 9.64 -28.46 -13.73
CA TRP A 184 10.41 -27.37 -13.11
C TRP A 184 9.78 -26.81 -11.84
N ALA A 185 8.48 -26.99 -11.60
CA ALA A 185 7.81 -26.52 -10.39
C ALA A 185 8.47 -27.06 -9.11
N LYS A 186 8.98 -28.30 -9.16
CA LYS A 186 9.67 -28.97 -8.03
C LYS A 186 10.98 -28.29 -7.62
N ASN A 187 11.59 -27.53 -8.54
CA ASN A 187 12.88 -26.90 -8.32
C ASN A 187 12.78 -25.38 -8.09
N VAL A 188 11.57 -24.83 -7.96
CA VAL A 188 11.39 -23.41 -7.64
C VAL A 188 11.83 -23.13 -6.20
N GLY A 189 12.56 -22.03 -6.01
CA GLY A 189 12.97 -21.53 -4.69
C GLY A 189 12.32 -20.22 -4.30
N LEU A 190 12.00 -19.37 -5.28
CA LEU A 190 11.31 -18.10 -5.07
C LEU A 190 10.53 -17.70 -6.32
N ILE A 191 9.37 -17.08 -6.13
CA ILE A 191 8.55 -16.50 -7.20
C ILE A 191 8.45 -14.99 -7.00
N LEU A 192 8.62 -14.23 -8.08
CA LEU A 192 8.32 -12.80 -8.14
C LEU A 192 7.11 -12.65 -9.06
N ASN A 193 5.97 -12.25 -8.49
CA ASN A 193 4.72 -12.08 -9.23
C ASN A 193 4.43 -10.60 -9.46
N LEU A 194 4.08 -10.23 -10.69
CA LEU A 194 3.68 -8.87 -11.04
C LEU A 194 2.20 -8.85 -11.46
N GLU A 195 1.42 -8.03 -10.77
CA GLU A 195 -0.04 -7.99 -10.83
C GLU A 195 -0.56 -6.55 -10.82
N ALA A 196 -1.82 -6.40 -11.18
CA ALA A 196 -2.53 -5.14 -11.04
C ALA A 196 -3.97 -5.39 -10.56
N ARG A 197 -4.48 -4.50 -9.71
CA ARG A 197 -5.92 -4.42 -9.43
C ARG A 197 -6.39 -2.99 -9.56
N GLY A 198 -5.97 -2.32 -10.61
CA GLY A 198 -6.14 -0.89 -10.84
C GLY A 198 -5.23 -0.47 -11.97
N SER A 199 -5.20 0.82 -12.29
CA SER A 199 -4.37 1.36 -13.37
C SER A 199 -3.28 2.29 -12.87
N GLY A 200 -3.23 2.59 -11.56
CA GLY A 200 -2.25 3.55 -11.03
C GLY A 200 -1.80 3.29 -9.60
N GLY A 201 -1.05 4.27 -9.08
CA GLY A 201 -0.52 4.33 -7.71
C GLY A 201 0.64 3.38 -7.41
N PRO A 202 1.10 3.34 -6.15
CA PRO A 202 2.27 2.54 -5.78
C PRO A 202 2.01 1.05 -5.92
N SER A 203 2.96 0.33 -6.52
CA SER A 203 3.04 -1.12 -6.48
C SER A 203 3.40 -1.55 -5.05
N TYR A 204 2.42 -2.13 -4.37
CA TYR A 204 2.59 -2.70 -3.05
C TYR A 204 3.30 -4.05 -3.12
N MET A 205 4.31 -4.21 -2.27
CA MET A 205 4.95 -5.50 -2.06
C MET A 205 4.18 -6.28 -0.98
N LEU A 206 3.74 -7.48 -1.36
CA LEU A 206 3.00 -8.42 -0.54
C LEU A 206 3.78 -9.73 -0.48
N LEU A 207 4.08 -10.21 0.73
CA LEU A 207 4.74 -11.51 0.89
C LEU A 207 3.71 -12.64 0.82
N GLU A 208 4.06 -13.74 0.16
CA GLU A 208 3.25 -14.94 0.13
C GLU A 208 4.10 -16.13 0.56
N THR A 209 3.82 -16.63 1.76
CA THR A 209 4.56 -17.75 2.36
C THR A 209 3.65 -18.59 3.24
N ASN A 210 3.89 -19.90 3.25
CA ASN A 210 3.27 -20.84 4.20
C ASN A 210 3.98 -20.88 5.56
N GLY A 211 5.13 -20.23 5.68
CA GLY A 211 5.91 -20.12 6.92
C GLY A 211 5.94 -18.71 7.49
N GLY A 212 6.99 -18.44 8.26
CA GLY A 212 7.32 -17.11 8.75
C GLY A 212 8.03 -16.26 7.69
N ASN A 213 7.87 -14.95 7.76
CA ASN A 213 8.34 -14.02 6.73
C ASN A 213 9.80 -13.54 6.86
N LYS A 214 10.49 -13.85 7.97
CA LYS A 214 11.73 -13.15 8.36
C LYS A 214 12.84 -13.18 7.30
N GLU A 215 13.15 -14.36 6.75
CA GLU A 215 14.28 -14.47 5.82
C GLU A 215 13.94 -13.86 4.44
N LEU A 216 12.68 -13.96 4.02
CA LEU A 216 12.20 -13.35 2.79
C LEU A 216 12.18 -11.82 2.85
N ILE A 217 11.70 -11.21 3.95
CA ILE A 217 11.73 -9.75 4.11
C ILE A 217 13.16 -9.22 4.23
N ASN A 218 14.07 -9.97 4.87
CA ASN A 218 15.49 -9.62 4.93
C ASN A 218 16.13 -9.65 3.53
N ALA A 219 15.78 -10.65 2.72
CA ALA A 219 16.27 -10.76 1.35
C ALA A 219 15.72 -9.62 0.47
N PHE A 220 14.43 -9.30 0.57
CA PHE A 220 13.83 -8.15 -0.10
C PHE A 220 14.54 -6.83 0.27
N ASN A 221 14.81 -6.60 1.56
CA ASN A 221 15.51 -5.39 2.00
C ASN A 221 16.97 -5.32 1.45
N LYS A 222 17.64 -6.48 1.33
CA LYS A 222 18.99 -6.56 0.74
C LYS A 222 19.02 -6.32 -0.76
N ALA A 223 17.93 -6.58 -1.46
CA ALA A 223 17.81 -6.28 -2.89
C ALA A 223 17.74 -4.78 -3.19
N LYS A 224 17.43 -3.95 -2.17
CA LYS A 224 17.48 -2.48 -2.23
C LYS A 224 16.63 -1.88 -3.36
N ALA A 225 15.35 -2.24 -3.40
CA ALA A 225 14.37 -1.51 -4.20
C ALA A 225 14.44 0.01 -3.90
N ASN A 226 14.31 0.86 -4.92
CA ASN A 226 14.46 2.30 -4.76
C ASN A 226 13.21 2.95 -4.15
N TYR A 227 12.04 2.42 -4.48
CA TYR A 227 10.75 2.92 -4.00
C TYR A 227 9.93 1.82 -3.31
N PRO A 228 10.43 1.21 -2.21
CA PRO A 228 9.72 0.12 -1.57
C PRO A 228 8.43 0.63 -0.92
N VAL A 229 7.32 -0.07 -1.15
CA VAL A 229 6.03 0.16 -0.49
C VAL A 229 5.54 -1.18 0.06
N ALA A 230 5.80 -1.40 1.34
CA ALA A 230 5.63 -2.67 2.02
C ALA A 230 5.31 -2.46 3.51
N ASN A 231 4.34 -3.21 4.02
CA ASN A 231 4.15 -3.33 5.47
C ASN A 231 3.54 -4.67 5.87
N SER A 232 3.83 -5.12 7.08
CA SER A 232 3.37 -6.41 7.60
C SER A 232 1.88 -6.45 7.96
N LEU A 233 1.21 -5.29 8.00
CA LEU A 233 -0.25 -5.23 8.11
C LEU A 233 -0.87 -5.77 6.83
N MET A 234 -0.44 -5.26 5.67
CA MET A 234 -0.95 -5.69 4.37
C MET A 234 -0.78 -7.18 4.16
N TYR A 235 0.38 -7.74 4.51
CA TYR A 235 0.60 -9.19 4.53
C TYR A 235 -0.42 -9.95 5.39
N SER A 236 -0.70 -9.45 6.60
CA SER A 236 -1.62 -10.12 7.53
C SER A 236 -3.08 -10.02 7.06
N ILE A 237 -3.47 -8.87 6.52
CA ILE A 237 -4.80 -8.66 5.95
C ILE A 237 -4.97 -9.46 4.67
N TYR A 238 -3.98 -9.47 3.78
CA TYR A 238 -4.03 -10.16 2.50
C TYR A 238 -4.28 -11.66 2.68
N LYS A 239 -3.63 -12.30 3.67
CA LYS A 239 -3.92 -13.69 4.07
C LYS A 239 -5.35 -13.96 4.56
N MET A 240 -6.09 -12.91 4.95
CA MET A 240 -7.46 -13.00 5.44
C MET A 240 -8.50 -12.63 4.36
N LEU A 241 -8.08 -11.99 3.27
CA LEU A 241 -8.97 -11.60 2.19
C LEU A 241 -9.12 -12.75 1.19
N PRO A 242 -10.29 -12.91 0.54
CA PRO A 242 -10.51 -13.88 -0.52
C PRO A 242 -9.90 -13.41 -1.85
N ASN A 243 -8.69 -12.85 -1.80
CA ASN A 243 -7.96 -12.43 -2.98
C ASN A 243 -6.99 -13.54 -3.32
N ASP A 244 -7.09 -14.06 -4.52
CA ASP A 244 -6.12 -15.01 -5.07
C ASP A 244 -5.50 -14.38 -6.33
N THR A 245 -4.28 -14.79 -6.63
CA THR A 245 -3.61 -14.56 -7.91
C THR A 245 -2.92 -15.86 -8.31
N ASP A 246 -2.23 -15.90 -9.46
CA ASP A 246 -1.45 -17.07 -9.86
C ASP A 246 -0.38 -17.51 -8.83
N LEU A 247 0.01 -16.63 -7.90
CA LEU A 247 0.89 -17.00 -6.79
C LEU A 247 0.20 -17.92 -5.75
N THR A 248 -1.12 -17.88 -5.67
CA THR A 248 -1.89 -18.63 -4.66
C THR A 248 -1.80 -20.15 -4.87
N PRO A 249 -2.05 -20.73 -6.07
CA PRO A 249 -1.84 -22.17 -6.29
C PRO A 249 -0.40 -22.59 -6.05
N LEU A 250 0.58 -21.77 -6.46
CA LEU A 250 2.00 -22.04 -6.26
C LEU A 250 2.36 -22.10 -4.76
N ARG A 251 1.76 -21.21 -3.96
CA ARG A 251 1.90 -21.21 -2.50
C ARG A 251 1.18 -22.40 -1.87
N GLU A 252 -0.11 -22.58 -2.13
CA GLU A 252 -0.94 -23.55 -1.41
C GLU A 252 -0.65 -25.00 -1.80
N GLU A 253 -0.52 -25.27 -3.10
CA GLU A 253 -0.33 -26.62 -3.64
C GLU A 253 1.17 -26.95 -3.78
N GLY A 254 1.98 -25.96 -4.18
CA GLY A 254 3.41 -26.11 -4.40
C GLY A 254 4.28 -25.92 -3.16
N ASN A 255 3.72 -25.35 -2.08
CA ASN A 255 4.47 -24.91 -0.89
C ASN A 255 5.66 -23.99 -1.25
N LEU A 256 5.46 -23.10 -2.22
CA LEU A 256 6.46 -22.16 -2.70
C LEU A 256 6.28 -20.79 -2.03
N ASN A 257 7.38 -20.12 -1.75
CA ASN A 257 7.34 -18.72 -1.31
C ASN A 257 7.38 -17.79 -2.51
N GLY A 258 6.72 -16.64 -2.40
CA GLY A 258 6.83 -15.58 -3.37
C GLY A 258 6.66 -14.19 -2.80
N ILE A 259 6.96 -13.23 -3.67
CA ILE A 259 6.76 -11.81 -3.45
C ILE A 259 5.82 -11.34 -4.57
N ASN A 260 4.64 -10.88 -4.19
CA ASN A 260 3.66 -10.31 -5.11
C ASN A 260 3.81 -8.79 -5.14
N PHE A 261 3.79 -8.20 -6.34
CA PHE A 261 3.88 -6.76 -6.56
C PHE A 261 2.61 -6.31 -7.26
N ALA A 262 1.74 -5.61 -6.54
CA ALA A 262 0.43 -5.21 -7.04
C ALA A 262 0.13 -3.74 -6.73
N PHE A 263 -0.25 -2.97 -7.76
CA PHE A 263 -0.82 -1.65 -7.59
C PHE A 263 -2.35 -1.72 -7.69
N ILE A 264 -3.05 -0.86 -6.96
CA ILE A 264 -4.50 -1.00 -6.71
C ILE A 264 -5.27 0.32 -6.81
N ASP A 265 -4.56 1.43 -7.02
CA ASP A 265 -5.19 2.74 -7.18
C ASP A 265 -5.86 2.81 -8.56
N ASP A 266 -6.81 3.71 -8.72
CA ASP A 266 -7.66 3.78 -9.92
C ASP A 266 -8.40 2.46 -10.21
N HIS A 267 -8.81 1.76 -9.15
CA HIS A 267 -9.52 0.47 -9.19
C HIS A 267 -10.82 0.46 -10.04
N PHE A 268 -11.34 1.62 -10.43
CA PHE A 268 -12.48 1.71 -11.34
C PHE A 268 -12.18 1.24 -12.77
N ASP A 269 -10.91 1.17 -13.16
CA ASP A 269 -10.50 0.67 -14.48
C ASP A 269 -10.42 -0.87 -14.54
N TYR A 270 -10.12 -1.51 -13.41
CA TYR A 270 -9.89 -2.95 -13.25
C TYR A 270 -11.05 -3.80 -13.82
N HIS A 271 -10.75 -4.84 -14.61
CA HIS A 271 -11.74 -5.70 -15.27
C HIS A 271 -12.78 -4.96 -16.14
N THR A 272 -12.47 -3.77 -16.65
CA THR A 272 -13.38 -2.99 -17.50
C THR A 272 -12.73 -2.61 -18.82
N ALA A 273 -13.54 -2.12 -19.78
CA ALA A 273 -13.06 -1.52 -21.01
C ALA A 273 -12.16 -0.28 -20.82
N GLN A 274 -12.03 0.24 -19.60
CA GLN A 274 -11.15 1.35 -19.27
C GLN A 274 -9.72 0.90 -18.93
N ASP A 275 -9.47 -0.40 -18.72
CA ASP A 275 -8.11 -0.91 -18.53
C ASP A 275 -7.34 -0.90 -19.85
N THR A 276 -6.90 0.30 -20.23
CA THR A 276 -6.35 0.65 -21.55
C THR A 276 -4.91 1.15 -21.45
N TYR A 277 -4.20 1.12 -22.57
CA TYR A 277 -2.85 1.65 -22.68
C TYR A 277 -2.75 3.11 -22.20
N GLU A 278 -3.77 3.92 -22.45
CA GLU A 278 -3.80 5.33 -22.07
C GLU A 278 -3.96 5.55 -20.56
N ASN A 279 -4.73 4.69 -19.88
CA ASN A 279 -5.06 4.85 -18.47
C ASN A 279 -4.00 4.28 -17.51
N LEU A 280 -3.16 3.34 -17.95
CA LEU A 280 -2.06 2.83 -17.12
C LEU A 280 -1.09 3.97 -16.72
N ASP A 281 -0.89 4.19 -15.42
CA ASP A 281 0.07 5.16 -14.92
C ASP A 281 1.50 4.72 -15.24
N ARG A 282 2.27 5.62 -15.86
CA ARG A 282 3.66 5.35 -16.25
C ARG A 282 4.56 5.25 -15.02
N ASN A 283 4.27 6.02 -13.97
CA ASN A 283 5.05 6.01 -12.73
C ASN A 283 4.93 4.64 -12.02
N THR A 284 3.77 4.03 -12.12
CA THR A 284 3.49 2.69 -11.59
C THR A 284 4.26 1.60 -12.35
N LEU A 285 4.24 1.64 -13.69
CA LEU A 285 5.02 0.70 -14.51
C LEU A 285 6.53 0.87 -14.28
N GLU A 286 7.03 2.11 -14.15
CA GLU A 286 8.42 2.38 -13.80
C GLU A 286 8.79 1.75 -12.44
N GLN A 287 7.90 1.82 -11.45
CA GLN A 287 8.14 1.20 -10.14
C GLN A 287 8.15 -0.34 -10.21
N GLN A 288 7.25 -0.95 -10.97
CA GLN A 288 7.29 -2.41 -11.19
C GLN A 288 8.58 -2.83 -11.90
N GLY A 289 9.05 -2.04 -12.87
CA GLY A 289 10.37 -2.21 -13.49
C GLY A 289 11.53 -2.11 -12.49
N ASP A 290 11.51 -1.12 -11.59
CA ASP A 290 12.49 -0.97 -10.50
C ASP A 290 12.52 -2.21 -9.58
N TYR A 291 11.35 -2.67 -9.13
CA TYR A 291 11.24 -3.88 -8.32
C TYR A 291 11.77 -5.09 -9.08
N LEU A 292 11.34 -5.31 -10.31
CA LEU A 292 11.80 -6.43 -11.09
C LEU A 292 13.32 -6.41 -11.23
N MET A 293 13.92 -5.29 -11.64
CA MET A 293 15.37 -5.22 -11.86
C MET A 293 16.17 -5.38 -10.58
N THR A 294 15.76 -4.74 -9.48
CA THR A 294 16.47 -4.86 -8.19
C THR A 294 16.38 -6.28 -7.64
N MET A 295 15.20 -6.91 -7.71
CA MET A 295 15.00 -8.29 -7.29
C MET A 295 15.72 -9.28 -8.20
N LEU A 296 15.63 -9.12 -9.52
CA LEU A 296 16.29 -9.99 -10.50
C LEU A 296 17.80 -9.96 -10.30
N ASN A 297 18.40 -8.77 -10.16
CA ASN A 297 19.83 -8.62 -9.93
C ASN A 297 20.32 -9.29 -8.64
N TYR A 298 19.51 -9.25 -7.57
CA TYR A 298 19.84 -9.86 -6.28
C TYR A 298 19.60 -11.37 -6.27
N PHE A 299 18.39 -11.80 -6.63
CA PHE A 299 17.95 -13.19 -6.56
C PHE A 299 18.50 -14.07 -7.68
N SER A 300 19.09 -13.49 -8.74
CA SER A 300 19.89 -14.27 -9.69
C SER A 300 21.07 -14.98 -9.02
N ASP A 301 21.57 -14.45 -7.90
CA ASP A 301 22.79 -14.91 -7.24
C ASP A 301 22.61 -15.35 -5.78
N ALA A 302 21.47 -14.99 -5.15
CA ALA A 302 21.18 -15.31 -3.76
C ALA A 302 20.93 -16.82 -3.55
N ASN A 303 21.16 -17.33 -2.34
CA ASN A 303 20.80 -18.70 -1.99
C ASN A 303 19.30 -18.83 -1.73
N LEU A 304 18.54 -19.25 -2.74
CA LEU A 304 17.08 -19.38 -2.67
C LEU A 304 16.59 -20.48 -1.71
N GLU A 305 17.43 -21.44 -1.34
CA GLU A 305 17.06 -22.48 -0.35
C GLU A 305 16.93 -21.92 1.06
N SER A 306 17.56 -20.78 1.33
CA SER A 306 17.63 -20.17 2.66
C SER A 306 16.48 -19.20 2.98
N LEU A 307 15.48 -19.10 2.11
CA LEU A 307 14.39 -18.13 2.22
C LEU A 307 13.23 -18.58 3.13
N ASN A 308 13.17 -19.87 3.47
CA ASN A 308 12.18 -20.40 4.40
C ASN A 308 12.46 -19.95 5.84
N SER A 309 11.43 -19.52 6.55
CA SER A 309 11.53 -19.20 7.98
C SER A 309 10.37 -19.77 8.79
N LYS A 310 10.60 -19.93 10.10
CA LYS A 310 9.56 -20.17 11.11
C LYS A 310 9.30 -18.93 11.97
N LYS A 311 9.99 -17.83 11.69
CA LYS A 311 9.93 -16.59 12.46
C LYS A 311 9.36 -15.49 11.58
N ASP A 312 8.57 -14.63 12.21
CA ASP A 312 8.01 -13.44 11.57
C ASP A 312 8.65 -12.16 12.11
N ASN A 313 8.81 -11.21 11.20
CA ASN A 313 9.15 -9.84 11.50
C ASN A 313 7.95 -8.93 11.20
N VAL A 314 7.81 -7.89 12.02
CA VAL A 314 7.06 -6.69 11.66
C VAL A 314 7.92 -5.88 10.73
N TYR A 315 7.34 -5.34 9.67
CA TYR A 315 8.03 -4.47 8.74
C TYR A 315 7.12 -3.36 8.22
N PHE A 316 7.69 -2.20 7.92
CA PHE A 316 6.98 -1.05 7.37
C PHE A 316 7.99 -0.05 6.81
N ASN A 317 7.58 0.73 5.82
CA ASN A 317 8.38 1.85 5.36
C ASN A 317 8.39 3.01 6.35
N PHE A 318 9.55 3.60 6.55
CA PHE A 318 9.70 4.82 7.32
C PHE A 318 10.51 5.87 6.54
N PRO A 319 10.10 7.15 6.57
CA PRO A 319 10.84 8.22 5.92
C PRO A 319 12.33 8.20 6.26
N PHE A 320 13.19 8.31 5.25
CA PHE A 320 14.66 8.34 5.35
C PHE A 320 15.35 7.07 5.87
N LEU A 321 14.67 6.21 6.64
CA LEU A 321 15.21 4.94 7.15
C LEU A 321 14.94 3.76 6.21
N GLY A 322 14.06 3.93 5.22
CA GLY A 322 13.68 2.85 4.30
C GLY A 322 12.78 1.82 4.98
N LEU A 323 12.97 0.55 4.65
CA LEU A 323 12.18 -0.55 5.21
C LEU A 323 12.71 -0.93 6.61
N VAL A 324 11.96 -0.57 7.65
CA VAL A 324 12.26 -0.94 9.03
C VAL A 324 11.72 -2.34 9.31
N THR A 325 12.51 -3.18 9.97
CA THR A 325 12.11 -4.55 10.34
C THR A 325 12.47 -4.88 11.78
N TYR A 326 11.59 -5.56 12.52
CA TYR A 326 11.91 -6.11 13.84
C TYR A 326 11.14 -7.41 14.16
N PRO A 327 11.65 -8.31 15.03
CA PRO A 327 11.00 -9.60 15.29
C PRO A 327 9.66 -9.49 16.01
N PHE A 328 8.73 -10.41 15.71
CA PHE A 328 7.44 -10.52 16.41
C PHE A 328 7.57 -10.71 17.93
N SER A 329 8.69 -11.25 18.42
CA SER A 329 8.94 -11.40 19.86
C SER A 329 9.02 -10.06 20.61
N TRP A 330 9.29 -8.95 19.91
CA TRP A 330 9.35 -7.62 20.53
C TRP A 330 7.96 -7.03 20.81
N ILE A 331 6.91 -7.53 20.15
CA ILE A 331 5.56 -6.95 20.17
C ILE A 331 5.02 -6.81 21.60
N ILE A 332 5.10 -7.87 22.40
CA ILE A 332 4.61 -7.87 23.79
C ILE A 332 5.45 -6.93 24.66
N ALA A 333 6.78 -6.95 24.51
CA ALA A 333 7.67 -6.09 25.26
C ALA A 333 7.42 -4.60 24.96
N MET A 334 7.22 -4.26 23.69
CA MET A 334 6.87 -2.90 23.25
C MET A 334 5.50 -2.48 23.82
N PHE A 335 4.49 -3.35 23.76
CA PHE A 335 3.20 -3.05 24.35
C PHE A 335 3.30 -2.80 25.87
N ILE A 336 3.98 -3.67 26.61
CA ILE A 336 4.18 -3.53 28.06
C ILE A 336 4.92 -2.21 28.36
N LEU A 337 5.98 -1.89 27.60
CA LEU A 337 6.69 -0.63 27.75
C LEU A 337 5.76 0.57 27.53
N GLY A 338 4.94 0.56 26.48
CA GLY A 338 3.95 1.60 26.22
C GLY A 338 2.92 1.75 27.35
N ALA A 339 2.42 0.64 27.89
CA ALA A 339 1.50 0.64 29.02
C ALA A 339 2.15 1.20 30.29
N LEU A 340 3.39 0.79 30.61
CA LEU A 340 4.14 1.29 31.77
C LEU A 340 4.45 2.79 31.63
N LEU A 341 4.86 3.24 30.43
CA LEU A 341 5.08 4.66 30.15
C LEU A 341 3.79 5.47 30.29
N PHE A 342 2.66 4.97 29.78
CA PHE A 342 1.36 5.61 29.94
C PHE A 342 0.99 5.77 31.42
N LEU A 343 1.07 4.69 32.20
CA LEU A 343 0.79 4.73 33.65
C LEU A 343 1.75 5.65 34.40
N GLY A 344 3.05 5.59 34.10
CA GLY A 344 4.06 6.43 34.74
C GLY A 344 3.90 7.92 34.44
N ILE A 345 3.70 8.29 33.17
CA ILE A 345 3.53 9.69 32.74
C ILE A 345 2.23 10.28 33.28
N THR A 346 1.12 9.52 33.24
CA THR A 346 -0.16 9.97 33.79
C THR A 346 -0.09 10.11 35.31
N TYR A 347 0.51 9.15 36.02
CA TYR A 347 0.76 9.24 37.46
C TYR A 347 1.59 10.46 37.82
N TYR A 348 2.71 10.70 37.11
CA TYR A 348 3.53 11.91 37.29
C TYR A 348 2.72 13.19 37.07
N GLY A 349 1.90 13.24 36.02
CA GLY A 349 1.05 14.39 35.71
C GLY A 349 0.02 14.68 36.81
N VAL A 350 -0.56 13.64 37.43
CA VAL A 350 -1.47 13.76 38.59
C VAL A 350 -0.71 14.25 39.82
N GLN A 351 0.46 13.67 40.14
CA GLN A 351 1.30 14.09 41.26
C GLN A 351 1.74 15.56 41.17
N LYS A 352 2.02 16.05 39.96
CA LYS A 352 2.34 17.47 39.71
C LYS A 352 1.11 18.37 39.58
N GLN A 353 -0.09 17.85 39.82
CA GLN A 353 -1.36 18.58 39.69
C GLN A 353 -1.55 19.23 38.30
N LYS A 354 -0.91 18.66 37.28
CA LYS A 354 -1.05 19.09 35.88
C LYS A 354 -2.16 18.31 35.17
N LEU A 355 -2.46 17.10 35.65
CA LEU A 355 -3.60 16.29 35.26
C LEU A 355 -4.58 16.14 36.43
N THR A 356 -5.87 16.08 36.12
CA THR A 356 -6.92 15.81 37.11
C THR A 356 -7.86 14.75 36.56
N THR A 357 -8.25 13.78 37.38
CA THR A 357 -9.13 12.67 36.96
C THR A 357 -10.38 13.15 36.21
N PRO A 358 -11.16 14.12 36.71
CA PRO A 358 -12.36 14.58 35.98
C PRO A 358 -12.06 15.18 34.61
N ALA A 359 -10.97 15.94 34.47
CA ALA A 359 -10.59 16.55 33.20
C ALA A 359 -10.03 15.53 32.19
N MET A 360 -9.36 14.47 32.65
CA MET A 360 -8.95 13.36 31.78
C MET A 360 -10.16 12.62 31.24
N PHE A 361 -11.14 12.29 32.10
CA PHE A 361 -12.39 11.66 31.68
C PHE A 361 -13.22 12.54 30.74
N ALA A 362 -13.20 13.86 30.95
CA ALA A 362 -13.85 14.80 30.03
C ALA A 362 -13.31 14.71 28.59
N GLY A 363 -12.07 14.23 28.39
CA GLY A 363 -11.46 14.01 27.07
C GLY A 363 -12.11 12.88 26.25
N PHE A 364 -12.79 11.92 26.89
CA PHE A 364 -13.50 10.85 26.17
C PHE A 364 -14.68 11.38 25.36
N VAL A 365 -15.35 12.43 25.86
CA VAL A 365 -16.54 12.98 25.20
C VAL A 365 -16.22 13.59 23.83
N PRO A 366 -15.28 14.54 23.68
CA PRO A 366 -14.94 15.08 22.36
C PRO A 366 -14.29 14.02 21.46
N PHE A 367 -13.52 13.08 22.02
CA PHE A 367 -12.92 12.00 21.26
C PHE A 367 -13.98 11.07 20.64
N LEU A 368 -14.78 10.40 21.47
CA LEU A 368 -15.83 9.48 21.00
C LEU A 368 -16.90 10.20 20.19
N GLY A 369 -17.29 11.41 20.61
CA GLY A 369 -18.24 12.24 19.88
C GLY A 369 -17.75 12.57 18.46
N SER A 370 -16.47 12.96 18.32
CA SER A 370 -15.88 13.23 17.00
C SER A 370 -15.83 11.98 16.12
N ILE A 371 -15.47 10.81 16.67
CA ILE A 371 -15.42 9.55 15.92
C ILE A 371 -16.83 9.14 15.46
N ILE A 372 -17.79 9.08 16.39
CA ILE A 372 -19.15 8.63 16.10
C ILE A 372 -19.78 9.54 15.03
N VAL A 373 -19.68 10.86 15.20
CA VAL A 373 -20.27 11.80 14.21
C VAL A 373 -19.54 11.71 12.88
N SER A 374 -18.21 11.58 12.85
CA SER A 374 -17.47 11.45 11.58
C SER A 374 -17.86 10.17 10.83
N VAL A 375 -18.00 9.04 11.52
CA VAL A 375 -18.46 7.78 10.93
C VAL A 375 -19.88 7.91 10.38
N LEU A 376 -20.81 8.50 11.14
CA LEU A 376 -22.18 8.70 10.68
C LEU A 376 -22.22 9.61 9.45
N VAL A 377 -21.48 10.72 9.46
CA VAL A 377 -21.41 11.66 8.32
C VAL A 377 -20.80 10.99 7.09
N ALA A 378 -19.75 10.18 7.25
CA ALA A 378 -19.17 9.45 6.13
C ALA A 378 -20.15 8.42 5.54
N VAL A 379 -20.78 7.59 6.38
CA VAL A 379 -21.70 6.53 5.94
C VAL A 379 -22.96 7.11 5.29
N PHE A 380 -23.62 8.07 5.94
CA PHE A 380 -24.83 8.68 5.39
C PHE A 380 -24.54 9.65 4.26
N GLY A 381 -23.41 10.35 4.31
CA GLY A 381 -22.93 11.21 3.22
C GLY A 381 -22.68 10.40 1.95
N TRP A 382 -22.01 9.25 2.05
CA TRP A 382 -21.81 8.37 0.89
C TRP A 382 -23.12 7.81 0.34
N LYS A 383 -24.04 7.39 1.22
CA LYS A 383 -25.39 6.96 0.80
C LYS A 383 -26.13 8.07 0.04
N LEU A 384 -26.05 9.31 0.53
CA LEU A 384 -26.64 10.47 -0.15
C LEU A 384 -26.00 10.72 -1.51
N ILE A 385 -24.68 10.64 -1.62
CA ILE A 385 -23.95 10.78 -2.89
C ILE A 385 -24.45 9.75 -3.92
N LYS A 386 -24.65 8.49 -3.52
CA LYS A 386 -25.18 7.45 -4.42
C LYS A 386 -26.63 7.64 -4.82
N ILE A 387 -27.43 8.36 -4.01
CA ILE A 387 -28.80 8.76 -4.36
C ILE A 387 -28.76 9.91 -5.38
N ILE A 388 -27.84 10.87 -5.21
CA ILE A 388 -27.66 12.01 -6.11
C ILE A 388 -27.05 11.57 -7.45
N HIS A 389 -26.17 10.57 -7.43
CA HIS A 389 -25.48 10.01 -8.59
C HIS A 389 -25.75 8.51 -8.72
N PRO A 390 -26.96 8.10 -9.18
CA PRO A 390 -27.32 6.69 -9.31
C PRO A 390 -26.36 5.88 -10.19
N GLN A 391 -25.72 6.51 -11.19
CA GLN A 391 -24.76 5.88 -12.09
C GLN A 391 -23.52 5.32 -11.38
N TYR A 392 -23.22 5.75 -10.15
CA TYR A 392 -22.12 5.16 -9.38
C TYR A 392 -22.40 3.72 -8.95
N ASN A 393 -23.65 3.26 -8.98
CA ASN A 393 -23.97 1.86 -8.72
C ASN A 393 -23.61 0.95 -9.89
N ASP A 394 -23.35 1.50 -11.08
CA ASP A 394 -22.93 0.74 -12.26
C ASP A 394 -21.41 0.46 -12.25
N ILE A 395 -20.66 1.10 -11.34
CA ILE A 395 -19.22 0.86 -11.20
C ILE A 395 -19.00 -0.42 -10.41
N LEU A 396 -18.49 -1.44 -11.10
CA LEU A 396 -18.33 -2.81 -10.61
C LEU A 396 -17.69 -2.88 -9.22
N HIS A 397 -16.64 -2.09 -9.00
CA HIS A 397 -15.82 -2.14 -7.78
C HIS A 397 -16.18 -1.08 -6.73
N GLY A 398 -17.16 -0.23 -7.01
CA GLY A 398 -17.71 0.76 -6.06
C GLY A 398 -16.82 1.97 -5.72
N PHE A 399 -15.54 1.99 -6.11
CA PHE A 399 -14.70 3.19 -6.06
C PHE A 399 -14.95 4.05 -7.30
N THR A 400 -15.36 5.29 -7.13
CA THR A 400 -15.78 6.16 -8.26
C THR A 400 -14.60 6.87 -8.92
N TYR A 401 -14.76 7.31 -10.17
CA TYR A 401 -13.74 8.09 -10.92
C TYR A 401 -13.24 9.36 -10.20
N ASN A 402 -14.09 10.01 -9.41
CA ASN A 402 -13.75 11.16 -8.56
C ASN A 402 -13.55 10.77 -7.08
N GLY A 403 -13.27 9.49 -6.80
CA GLY A 403 -13.16 8.92 -5.46
C GLY A 403 -12.13 9.64 -4.60
N TYR A 404 -10.99 10.04 -5.17
CA TYR A 404 -9.97 10.82 -4.47
C TYR A 404 -10.48 12.18 -3.96
N LEU A 405 -11.31 12.87 -4.75
CA LEU A 405 -11.92 14.14 -4.33
C LEU A 405 -12.90 13.92 -3.17
N TYR A 406 -13.68 12.83 -3.22
CA TYR A 406 -14.55 12.47 -2.10
C TYR A 406 -13.76 12.11 -0.85
N ILE A 407 -12.64 11.38 -0.96
CA ILE A 407 -11.75 11.12 0.17
C ILE A 407 -11.27 12.44 0.78
N ILE A 408 -10.76 13.37 -0.03
CA ILE A 408 -10.31 14.69 0.44
C ILE A 408 -11.45 15.44 1.15
N ALA A 409 -12.66 15.42 0.58
CA ALA A 409 -13.83 16.07 1.17
C ALA A 409 -14.21 15.45 2.52
N PHE A 410 -14.31 14.12 2.62
CA PHE A 410 -14.65 13.43 3.86
C PHE A 410 -13.57 13.55 4.93
N VAL A 411 -12.29 13.53 4.56
CA VAL A 411 -11.17 13.81 5.47
C VAL A 411 -11.26 15.25 6.00
N SER A 412 -11.51 16.22 5.12
CA SER A 412 -11.67 17.64 5.52
C SER A 412 -12.85 17.83 6.47
N ILE A 413 -13.98 17.17 6.20
CA ILE A 413 -15.16 17.18 7.07
C ILE A 413 -14.85 16.52 8.42
N THR A 414 -14.14 15.39 8.42
CA THR A 414 -13.73 14.69 9.65
C THR A 414 -12.82 15.57 10.50
N LEU A 415 -11.87 16.28 9.90
CA LEU A 415 -11.02 17.26 10.59
C LEU A 415 -11.85 18.41 11.16
N ALA A 416 -12.80 18.95 10.38
CA ALA A 416 -13.69 20.02 10.83
C ALA A 416 -14.57 19.58 12.02
N ILE A 417 -15.14 18.37 11.97
CA ILE A 417 -15.90 17.76 13.07
C ILE A 417 -15.01 17.63 14.30
N THR A 418 -13.80 17.08 14.13
CA THR A 418 -12.83 16.92 15.23
C THR A 418 -12.51 18.26 15.89
N PHE A 419 -12.18 19.29 15.11
CA PHE A 419 -11.93 20.63 15.65
C PHE A 419 -13.16 21.23 16.34
N TYR A 420 -14.35 21.03 15.78
CA TYR A 420 -15.60 21.52 16.35
C TYR A 420 -15.86 20.91 17.74
N PHE A 421 -15.72 19.59 17.88
CA PHE A 421 -15.86 18.89 19.15
C PHE A 421 -14.83 19.38 20.18
N TYR A 422 -13.55 19.44 19.81
CA TYR A 422 -12.48 19.78 20.75
C TYR A 422 -12.43 21.28 21.12
N LYS A 423 -12.92 22.19 20.27
CA LYS A 423 -12.89 23.65 20.51
C LYS A 423 -13.46 24.04 21.87
N ARG A 424 -14.62 23.49 22.26
CA ARG A 424 -15.28 23.82 23.54
C ARG A 424 -14.55 23.26 24.75
N TYR A 425 -13.85 22.14 24.58
CA TYR A 425 -13.14 21.46 25.67
C TYR A 425 -11.77 22.10 25.92
N PHE A 426 -11.09 22.62 24.90
CA PHE A 426 -9.85 23.38 25.07
C PHE A 426 -10.02 24.69 25.87
N ILE A 427 -11.25 25.22 25.98
CA ILE A 427 -11.55 26.38 26.84
C ILE A 427 -11.51 25.99 28.33
N LYS A 428 -11.99 24.77 28.65
CA LYS A 428 -12.19 24.32 30.04
C LYS A 428 -11.05 23.44 30.56
N HIS A 429 -10.35 22.74 29.68
CA HIS A 429 -9.35 21.73 30.03
C HIS A 429 -8.06 21.95 29.25
N SER A 430 -6.92 21.61 29.85
CA SER A 430 -5.63 21.67 29.16
C SER A 430 -5.49 20.55 28.13
N ALA A 431 -4.70 20.78 27.08
CA ALA A 431 -4.38 19.75 26.08
C ALA A 431 -3.80 18.46 26.70
N ALA A 432 -3.01 18.60 27.77
CA ALA A 432 -2.46 17.47 28.52
C ALA A 432 -3.55 16.56 29.12
N ASN A 433 -4.67 17.12 29.58
CA ASN A 433 -5.78 16.30 30.07
C ASN A 433 -6.55 15.63 28.91
N LEU A 434 -6.80 16.36 27.83
CA LEU A 434 -7.63 15.90 26.73
C LEU A 434 -6.97 14.80 25.88
N ILE A 435 -5.63 14.75 25.80
CA ILE A 435 -4.89 13.75 25.01
C ILE A 435 -4.86 12.36 25.68
N VAL A 436 -5.15 12.27 26.98
CA VAL A 436 -5.13 11.00 27.74
C VAL A 436 -6.14 10.00 27.18
N ALA A 437 -7.36 10.45 26.85
CA ALA A 437 -8.42 9.58 26.33
C ALA A 437 -8.07 8.95 24.96
N PRO A 438 -7.61 9.72 23.94
CA PRO A 438 -7.09 9.15 22.70
C PRO A 438 -5.97 8.13 22.91
N ILE A 439 -4.98 8.44 23.77
CA ILE A 439 -3.86 7.52 24.05
C ILE A 439 -4.36 6.22 24.69
N PHE A 440 -5.30 6.33 25.64
CA PHE A 440 -5.89 5.16 26.30
C PHE A 440 -6.63 4.26 25.32
N ILE A 441 -7.52 4.83 24.49
CA ILE A 441 -8.26 4.04 23.49
C ILE A 441 -7.30 3.42 22.47
N TRP A 442 -6.29 4.17 22.01
CA TRP A 442 -5.29 3.62 21.09
C TRP A 442 -4.43 2.53 21.76
N GLY A 443 -4.22 2.60 23.07
CA GLY A 443 -3.63 1.52 23.87
C GLY A 443 -4.49 0.25 23.87
N ILE A 444 -5.81 0.37 23.99
CA ILE A 444 -6.75 -0.76 23.85
C ILE A 444 -6.69 -1.35 22.44
N ILE A 445 -6.65 -0.51 21.40
CA ILE A 445 -6.49 -0.98 20.02
C ILE A 445 -5.17 -1.75 19.87
N ASN A 446 -4.08 -1.25 20.46
CA ASN A 446 -2.80 -1.97 20.44
C ASN A 446 -2.83 -3.28 21.21
N LEU A 447 -3.58 -3.38 22.31
CA LEU A 447 -3.81 -4.65 22.99
C LEU A 447 -4.49 -5.67 22.06
N LEU A 448 -5.53 -5.24 21.33
CA LEU A 448 -6.20 -6.09 20.35
C LEU A 448 -5.25 -6.50 19.20
N ILE A 449 -4.41 -5.58 18.72
CA ILE A 449 -3.39 -5.86 17.70
C ILE A 449 -2.39 -6.93 18.17
N VAL A 450 -1.91 -6.84 19.41
CA VAL A 450 -0.97 -7.83 19.98
C VAL A 450 -1.57 -9.24 19.99
N ILE A 451 -2.89 -9.35 20.23
CA ILE A 451 -3.61 -10.62 20.33
C ILE A 451 -3.97 -11.16 18.94
N TYR A 452 -4.57 -10.34 18.09
CA TYR A 452 -5.25 -10.79 16.87
C TYR A 452 -4.53 -10.46 15.56
N LEU A 453 -3.70 -9.40 15.53
CA LEU A 453 -3.14 -8.88 14.28
C LEU A 453 -1.69 -8.41 14.44
N LYS A 454 -0.81 -9.34 14.83
CA LYS A 454 0.60 -9.04 15.16
C LYS A 454 1.38 -8.30 14.06
N GLY A 455 1.04 -8.50 12.78
CA GLY A 455 1.66 -7.76 11.67
C GLY A 455 1.37 -6.25 11.69
N ALA A 456 0.36 -5.80 12.43
CA ALA A 456 0.03 -4.39 12.64
C ALA A 456 0.75 -3.76 13.85
N ALA A 457 1.62 -4.50 14.56
CA ALA A 457 2.17 -4.04 15.83
C ALA A 457 3.00 -2.74 15.75
N PHE A 458 3.38 -2.27 14.56
CA PHE A 458 4.01 -0.95 14.38
C PHE A 458 3.05 0.22 14.72
N PHE A 459 1.74 0.00 14.86
CA PHE A 459 0.78 1.01 15.36
C PHE A 459 0.99 1.41 16.84
N ILE A 460 1.95 0.79 17.53
CA ILE A 460 2.44 1.26 18.84
C ILE A 460 3.30 2.53 18.70
N LEU A 461 3.91 2.79 17.54
CA LEU A 461 4.75 3.97 17.31
C LEU A 461 3.97 5.29 17.47
N PRO A 462 2.74 5.44 16.90
CA PRO A 462 1.86 6.57 17.23
C PRO A 462 1.58 6.74 18.72
N VAL A 463 1.47 5.65 19.51
CA VAL A 463 1.30 5.73 20.97
C VAL A 463 2.53 6.35 21.60
N TYR A 464 3.73 5.88 21.24
CA TYR A 464 4.97 6.45 21.77
C TYR A 464 5.13 7.93 21.42
N ALA A 465 4.76 8.34 20.19
CA ALA A 465 4.76 9.75 19.81
C ALA A 465 3.75 10.57 20.63
N ALA A 466 2.55 10.03 20.87
CA ALA A 466 1.53 10.69 21.69
C ALA A 466 1.91 10.75 23.18
N LEU A 467 2.57 9.71 23.71
CA LEU A 467 3.12 9.69 25.07
C LEU A 467 4.25 10.70 25.23
N ALA A 468 5.16 10.80 24.26
CA ALA A 468 6.20 11.81 24.24
C ALA A 468 5.59 13.22 24.21
N THR A 469 4.54 13.44 23.41
CA THR A 469 3.79 14.70 23.38
C THR A 469 3.16 15.01 24.73
N LEU A 470 2.51 14.04 25.37
CA LEU A 470 1.94 14.19 26.71
C LEU A 470 3.04 14.56 27.72
N ALA A 471 4.17 13.85 27.71
CA ALA A 471 5.31 14.17 28.57
C ALA A 471 5.78 15.62 28.34
N MET A 472 6.00 16.04 27.09
CA MET A 472 6.39 17.42 26.76
C MET A 472 5.38 18.46 27.30
N LEU A 473 4.08 18.21 27.15
CA LEU A 473 3.03 19.09 27.70
C LEU A 473 3.09 19.16 29.23
N LEU A 474 3.45 18.06 29.89
CA LEU A 474 3.63 18.01 31.35
C LEU A 474 4.95 18.63 31.81
N TYR A 475 6.02 18.64 31.00
CA TYR A 475 7.29 19.27 31.37
C TYR A 475 7.37 20.75 31.01
N SER A 476 6.66 21.17 29.96
CA SER A 476 6.63 22.56 29.53
C SER A 476 6.22 23.47 30.70
N LYS A 477 7.06 24.48 30.99
CA LYS A 477 6.74 25.49 31.99
C LYS A 477 5.49 26.20 31.51
N ARG A 478 4.41 26.07 32.28
CA ARG A 478 3.15 26.79 32.08
C ARG A 478 3.50 28.28 32.12
N ASN A 479 3.74 28.90 30.97
CA ASN A 479 3.98 30.33 30.92
C ASN A 479 2.70 30.98 31.43
N LYS A 480 2.75 31.57 32.63
CA LYS A 480 1.62 32.19 33.36
C LYS A 480 0.98 33.39 32.62
N LYS A 481 1.20 33.55 31.32
CA LYS A 481 0.68 34.63 30.46
C LYS A 481 0.09 34.14 29.13
N GLN A 482 -0.67 33.05 29.13
CA GLN A 482 -1.74 32.89 28.13
C GLN A 482 -3.07 33.43 28.70
N LYS A 483 -3.14 34.75 28.90
CA LYS A 483 -4.42 35.50 28.90
C LYS A 483 -4.94 35.60 27.46
N PHE A 484 -5.17 34.47 26.77
CA PHE A 484 -5.53 34.46 25.34
C PHE A 484 -7.00 34.11 25.06
N TYR A 485 -7.88 34.14 26.07
CA TYR A 485 -9.32 33.88 25.88
C TYR A 485 -10.26 34.96 26.43
N LYS A 486 -9.76 36.15 26.79
CA LYS A 486 -10.61 37.27 27.25
C LYS A 486 -10.59 38.52 26.36
N SER A 487 -9.96 38.51 25.20
CA SER A 487 -9.89 39.67 24.29
C SER A 487 -10.62 39.49 22.95
N ILE A 488 -11.44 38.44 22.78
CA ILE A 488 -12.28 38.23 21.59
C ILE A 488 -13.80 38.25 21.95
N LEU A 489 -14.17 38.79 23.11
CA LEU A 489 -15.59 38.98 23.50
C LEU A 489 -15.86 40.38 24.08
N TRP A 490 -15.12 41.40 23.63
CA TRP A 490 -15.40 42.81 23.98
C TRP A 490 -15.56 43.73 22.75
N LEU A 491 -15.79 43.17 21.57
CA LEU A 491 -16.16 43.92 20.36
C LEU A 491 -17.39 43.28 19.70
N GLN A 492 -18.44 43.08 20.49
CA GLN A 492 -19.76 42.72 19.96
C GLN A 492 -20.93 43.36 20.74
N ASN A 493 -20.70 44.54 21.31
CA ASN A 493 -21.77 45.46 21.73
C ASN A 493 -21.33 46.89 21.41
N GLY A 494 -21.38 47.23 20.12
CA GLY A 494 -21.29 48.60 19.62
C GLY A 494 -22.67 49.06 19.17
N THR A 495 -23.57 49.33 20.11
CA THR A 495 -24.79 50.09 19.82
C THR A 495 -24.41 51.56 19.76
N ILE A 496 -24.02 52.03 18.58
CA ILE A 496 -24.00 53.45 18.27
C ILE A 496 -25.45 53.86 18.05
N CYS A 497 -26.06 54.51 19.04
CA CYS A 497 -27.13 55.48 18.79
C CYS A 497 -27.36 56.43 19.97
N ARG A 498 -27.36 57.72 19.63
CA ARG A 498 -27.90 58.88 20.37
C ARG A 498 -27.16 59.36 21.61
N LYS A 499 -26.46 60.49 21.45
CA LYS A 499 -26.89 61.77 22.06
C LYS A 499 -26.06 62.93 21.48
N PHE A 500 -26.72 63.78 20.70
CA PHE A 500 -26.31 65.16 20.46
C PHE A 500 -27.50 66.05 20.86
N THR A 501 -27.18 67.15 21.56
CA THR A 501 -28.03 68.29 21.96
C THR A 501 -29.08 68.00 23.05
N ALA A 502 -29.28 68.83 24.09
CA ALA A 502 -29.08 70.28 24.14
C ALA A 502 -29.02 70.86 25.59
N TYR A 503 -28.39 72.04 25.68
CA TYR A 503 -28.62 73.22 26.55
C TYR A 503 -28.04 73.41 27.98
N GLU A 504 -27.68 74.69 28.19
CA GLU A 504 -27.38 75.52 29.39
C GLU A 504 -25.87 75.78 29.66
N PHE A 505 -25.29 76.92 29.25
CA PHE A 505 -25.33 78.29 29.82
C PHE A 505 -25.02 78.36 31.33
N GLY A 506 -23.90 79.00 31.65
CA GLY A 506 -23.39 79.26 33.00
C GLY A 506 -21.88 79.36 33.01
#